data_AF-A0A845ZUH4-F1
#
_entry.id   AF-A0A845ZUH4-F1
#
_cell.length_a   1.000
_cell.length_b   1.000
_cell.length_c   1.000
_cell.angle_alpha   90.00
_cell.angle_beta   90.00
_cell.angle_gamma   90.00
#
_symmetry.space_group_name_H-M   'P 1'
#
loop_
_entity.id
_entity.type
_entity.pdbx_description
1 polymer ?
#
loop_
_entity_poly.entity_id
_entity_poly.type
_entity_poly.pdbx_seq_one_letter_code
_entity_poly.pdbx_strand_id
1 'polypeptide(L)'
;FRYVGKMPEGRQTIAHVQVKYDDPSSGAQELLSEIVPVQANFQEAYQPVPNPEVQKHILALAKYRQTQIAETKLQQGDRVGAATMLQTAAKTAIQMGDKGAATVLQTNATILQTGEDLSEADRKKTRIVSKTLLQE
;
A
#
# COMPACT_ATOMS: atom_id res chain seq x y z
N PHE A 1 -10.82 -7.05 -26.71
CA PHE A 1 -9.42 -7.05 -26.25
C PHE A 1 -8.51 -7.20 -27.46
N ARG A 2 -7.75 -6.16 -27.83
CA ARG A 2 -6.86 -6.17 -29.00
C ARG A 2 -5.54 -6.80 -28.55
N TYR A 3 -5.20 -7.95 -29.14
CA TYR A 3 -3.90 -8.60 -28.92
C TYR A 3 -2.81 -7.62 -29.37
N VAL A 4 -1.96 -7.18 -28.44
CA VAL A 4 -0.68 -6.58 -28.82
C VAL A 4 0.09 -7.73 -29.48
N GLY A 5 0.46 -7.58 -30.75
CA GLY A 5 1.17 -8.62 -31.50
C GLY A 5 2.44 -9.08 -30.79
N LYS A 6 3.05 -10.19 -31.22
CA LYS A 6 4.36 -10.64 -30.72
C LYS A 6 5.38 -9.50 -30.92
N MET A 7 5.65 -8.77 -29.84
CA MET A 7 6.65 -7.71 -29.82
C MET A 7 8.03 -8.36 -29.65
N PRO A 8 9.08 -7.83 -30.31
CA PRO A 8 10.43 -8.35 -30.14
C PRO A 8 10.87 -8.22 -28.69
N GLU A 9 11.75 -9.11 -28.23
CA GLU A 9 12.27 -9.01 -26.86
C GLU A 9 12.95 -7.66 -26.61
N GLY A 10 12.86 -7.17 -25.38
CA GLY A 10 13.48 -5.93 -24.94
C GLY A 10 12.50 -4.79 -24.64
N ARG A 11 13.08 -3.64 -24.29
CA ARG A 11 12.36 -2.47 -23.78
C ARG A 11 11.79 -1.64 -24.93
N GLN A 12 10.46 -1.50 -24.95
CA GLN A 12 9.75 -0.79 -26.00
C GLN A 12 8.67 0.11 -25.39
N THR A 13 8.45 1.27 -25.99
CA THR A 13 7.36 2.16 -25.61
C THR A 13 6.03 1.59 -26.11
N ILE A 14 5.11 1.31 -25.19
CA ILE A 14 3.78 0.77 -25.50
C ILE A 14 2.68 1.82 -25.45
N ALA A 15 2.92 2.93 -24.76
CA ALA A 15 1.99 4.05 -24.70
C ALA A 15 2.73 5.35 -24.33
N HIS A 16 2.06 6.48 -24.53
CA HIS A 16 2.46 7.77 -24.00
C HIS A 16 1.33 8.28 -23.11
N VAL A 17 1.65 8.77 -21.93
CA VAL A 17 0.69 9.35 -20.99
C VAL A 17 0.95 10.83 -20.86
N GLN A 18 -0.12 11.61 -20.92
CA GLN A 18 -0.09 13.05 -20.70
C GLN A 18 -1.33 13.43 -19.89
N VAL A 19 -1.16 14.28 -18.90
CA VAL A 19 -2.25 14.79 -18.06
C VAL A 19 -2.63 16.17 -18.56
N LYS A 20 -3.93 16.38 -18.78
CA LYS A 20 -4.52 17.70 -19.02
C LYS A 20 -5.10 18.25 -17.72
N TYR A 21 -4.78 19.49 -17.37
CA TYR A 21 -5.23 20.13 -16.14
C TYR A 21 -5.40 21.64 -16.32
N ASP A 22 -6.15 22.25 -15.42
CA ASP A 22 -6.28 23.71 -15.31
C ASP A 22 -5.52 24.18 -14.06
N ASP A 23 -4.86 25.34 -14.14
CA ASP A 23 -4.24 25.99 -12.99
C ASP A 23 -5.07 27.19 -12.53
N PRO A 24 -5.92 27.03 -11.49
CA PRO A 24 -6.77 28.10 -10.99
C PRO A 24 -5.97 29.25 -10.34
N SER A 25 -4.69 29.04 -9.99
CA SER A 25 -3.83 30.03 -9.35
C SER A 25 -3.32 31.07 -10.35
N SER A 26 -3.04 30.64 -11.58
CA SER A 26 -2.61 31.50 -12.70
C SER A 26 -3.74 31.82 -13.68
N GLY A 27 -4.92 31.20 -13.51
CA GLY A 27 -6.06 31.33 -14.42
C GLY A 27 -5.86 30.63 -15.75
N ALA A 28 -4.82 29.80 -15.90
CA ALA A 28 -4.51 29.08 -17.11
C ALA A 28 -5.38 27.83 -17.24
N GLN A 29 -5.95 27.62 -18.42
CA GLN A 29 -6.81 26.48 -18.74
C GLN A 29 -6.15 25.59 -19.79
N GLU A 30 -6.53 24.33 -19.80
CA GLU A 30 -6.11 23.32 -20.78
C GLU A 30 -4.59 23.07 -20.84
N LEU A 31 -3.90 23.25 -19.71
CA LEU A 31 -2.48 22.95 -19.61
C LEU A 31 -2.23 21.46 -19.79
N LEU A 32 -1.10 21.14 -20.42
CA LEU A 32 -0.65 19.78 -20.64
C LEU A 32 0.64 19.53 -19.87
N SER A 33 0.71 18.40 -19.17
CA SER A 33 1.94 17.95 -18.54
C SER A 33 2.99 17.55 -19.58
N GLU A 34 4.21 17.29 -19.13
CA GLU A 34 5.18 16.54 -19.92
C GLU A 34 4.61 15.18 -20.34
N ILE A 35 5.03 14.73 -21.53
CA ILE A 35 4.65 13.42 -22.05
C ILE A 35 5.56 12.37 -21.42
N VAL A 36 4.95 11.43 -20.70
CA VAL A 36 5.67 10.34 -20.06
C VAL A 36 5.53 9.08 -20.91
N PRO A 37 6.62 8.52 -21.48
CA PRO A 37 6.56 7.26 -22.21
C PRO A 37 6.36 6.09 -21.24
N VAL A 38 5.34 5.28 -21.49
CA VAL A 38 5.13 4.01 -20.80
C VAL A 38 5.85 2.92 -21.58
N GLN A 39 6.88 2.36 -20.97
CA GLN A 39 7.70 1.32 -21.56
C GLN A 39 7.37 -0.04 -20.95
N ALA A 40 7.31 -1.06 -21.79
CA ALA A 40 7.24 -2.46 -21.38
C ALA A 40 8.52 -3.18 -21.81
N ASN A 41 8.96 -4.13 -20.99
CA ASN A 41 10.04 -5.05 -21.35
C ASN A 41 9.42 -6.37 -21.79
N PHE A 42 9.50 -6.68 -23.08
CA PHE A 42 8.97 -7.92 -23.65
C PHE A 42 9.98 -9.06 -23.45
N GLN A 43 9.49 -10.21 -22.99
CA GLN A 43 10.29 -11.40 -22.68
C GLN A 43 9.55 -12.62 -23.28
N GLU A 44 10.26 -13.54 -23.94
CA GLU A 44 9.65 -14.79 -24.44
C GLU A 44 9.18 -15.69 -23.30
N ALA A 45 9.96 -15.76 -22.22
CA ALA A 45 9.59 -16.41 -20.97
C ALA A 45 9.37 -15.35 -19.89
N TYR A 46 8.11 -15.14 -19.49
CA TYR A 46 7.78 -14.16 -18.47
C TYR A 46 8.50 -14.46 -17.15
N GLN A 47 9.41 -13.58 -16.74
CA GLN A 47 9.90 -13.51 -15.37
C GLN A 47 9.36 -12.25 -14.70
N PRO A 48 8.67 -12.37 -13.57
CA PRO A 48 8.29 -11.21 -12.77
C PRO A 48 9.55 -10.47 -12.33
N VAL A 49 9.66 -9.20 -12.71
CA VAL A 49 10.66 -8.27 -12.18
C VAL A 49 9.92 -7.22 -11.36
N PRO A 50 9.45 -7.55 -10.14
CA PRO A 50 8.79 -6.58 -9.28
C PRO A 50 9.77 -5.45 -8.96
N ASN A 51 9.33 -4.21 -9.17
CA ASN A 51 10.11 -3.04 -8.78
C ASN A 51 10.08 -2.92 -7.24
N PRO A 52 11.23 -2.96 -6.55
CA PRO A 52 11.27 -2.90 -5.08
C PRO A 52 10.65 -1.64 -4.49
N GLU A 53 10.78 -0.49 -5.16
CA GLU A 53 10.19 0.77 -4.70
C GLU A 53 8.66 0.71 -4.78
N VAL A 54 8.13 0.24 -5.92
CA VAL A 54 6.69 0.07 -6.11
C VAL A 54 6.14 -0.96 -5.12
N GLN A 55 6.84 -2.07 -4.90
CA GLN A 55 6.46 -3.09 -3.94
C GLN A 55 6.35 -2.52 -2.52
N LYS A 56 7.29 -1.66 -2.11
CA LYS A 56 7.24 -0.99 -0.81
C LYS A 56 5.99 -0.11 -0.66
N HIS A 57 5.62 0.64 -1.70
CA HIS A 57 4.40 1.46 -1.69
C HIS A 57 3.12 0.61 -1.64
N ILE A 58 3.08 -0.52 -2.36
CA ILE A 58 1.96 -1.47 -2.29
C ILE A 58 1.82 -2.04 -0.88
N LEU A 59 2.92 -2.43 -0.25
CA LEU A 59 2.92 -2.94 1.12
C LEU A 59 2.47 -1.87 2.13
N ALA A 60 2.92 -0.62 1.97
CA ALA A 60 2.47 0.49 2.82
C ALA A 60 0.96 0.71 2.71
N LEU A 61 0.41 0.70 1.50
CA LEU A 61 -1.03 0.82 1.27
C LEU A 61 -1.79 -0.38 1.86
N ALA A 62 -1.27 -1.60 1.72
CA ALA A 62 -1.87 -2.80 2.29
C ALA A 62 -1.92 -2.74 3.82
N LYS A 63 -0.80 -2.37 4.47
CA LYS A 63 -0.70 -2.17 5.93
C LYS A 63 -1.76 -1.17 6.41
N TYR A 64 -1.85 -0.01 5.74
CA TYR A 64 -2.85 1.01 6.07
C TYR A 64 -4.28 0.45 5.98
N ARG A 65 -4.64 -0.18 4.85
CA ARG A 65 -5.99 -0.74 4.67
C ARG A 65 -6.31 -1.83 5.69
N GLN A 66 -5.38 -2.73 5.99
CA GLN A 66 -5.54 -3.79 6.99
C GLN A 66 -5.84 -3.21 8.38
N THR A 67 -5.12 -2.16 8.79
CA THR A 67 -5.43 -1.49 10.08
C THR A 67 -6.77 -0.77 10.08
N GLN A 68 -7.19 -0.16 8.97
CA GLN A 68 -8.52 0.47 8.86
C GLN A 68 -9.64 -0.56 9.00
N ILE A 69 -9.51 -1.72 8.33
CA ILE A 69 -10.47 -2.82 8.46
C ILE A 69 -10.51 -3.34 9.91
N ALA A 70 -9.35 -3.43 10.57
CA ALA A 70 -9.30 -3.80 11.99
C ALA A 70 -10.08 -2.82 12.88
N GLU A 71 -9.92 -1.51 12.67
CA GLU A 71 -10.68 -0.48 13.40
C GLU A 71 -12.19 -0.60 13.16
N THR A 72 -12.61 -0.77 11.90
CA THR A 72 -14.02 -0.97 11.57
C THR A 72 -14.59 -2.21 12.25
N LYS A 73 -13.84 -3.33 12.26
CA LYS A 73 -14.26 -4.57 12.93
C LYS A 73 -14.39 -4.39 14.45
N LEU A 74 -13.47 -3.66 15.08
CA LEU A 74 -13.60 -3.31 16.51
C LEU A 74 -14.85 -2.50 16.80
N GLN A 75 -15.16 -1.51 15.96
CA GLN A 75 -16.37 -0.70 16.10
C GLN A 75 -17.65 -1.54 15.96
N GLN A 76 -17.60 -2.60 15.17
CA GLN A 76 -18.68 -3.57 15.00
C GLN A 76 -18.73 -4.63 16.11
N GLY A 77 -17.79 -4.63 17.06
CA GLY A 77 -17.66 -5.65 18.11
C GLY A 77 -16.98 -6.95 17.68
N ASP A 78 -16.52 -7.06 16.42
CA ASP A 78 -15.78 -8.22 15.90
C ASP A 78 -14.30 -8.15 16.33
N ARG A 79 -14.04 -8.45 17.61
CA ARG A 79 -12.68 -8.45 18.19
C ARG A 79 -11.76 -9.48 17.54
N VAL A 80 -12.28 -10.67 17.23
CA VAL A 80 -11.52 -11.76 16.61
C VAL A 80 -11.05 -11.34 15.22
N GLY A 81 -11.97 -10.84 14.40
CA GLY A 81 -11.62 -10.36 13.06
C GLY A 81 -10.70 -9.15 13.10
N ALA A 82 -10.87 -8.23 14.06
CA ALA A 82 -9.95 -7.12 14.24
C ALA A 82 -8.54 -7.58 14.57
N ALA A 83 -8.40 -8.53 15.50
CA ALA A 83 -7.10 -9.12 15.84
C ALA A 83 -6.45 -9.78 14.62
N THR A 84 -7.21 -10.54 13.82
CA THR A 84 -6.69 -11.14 12.59
C THR A 84 -6.14 -10.08 11.63
N MET A 85 -6.88 -8.98 11.42
CA MET A 85 -6.42 -7.90 10.53
C MET A 85 -5.17 -7.18 11.07
N LEU A 86 -5.06 -6.98 12.39
CA LEU A 86 -3.84 -6.43 13.00
C LEU A 86 -2.65 -7.38 12.85
N GLN A 87 -2.84 -8.70 12.99
CA GLN A 87 -1.77 -9.67 12.72
C GLN A 87 -1.33 -9.65 11.26
N THR A 88 -2.27 -9.50 10.32
CA THR A 88 -1.92 -9.35 8.90
C THR A 88 -1.12 -8.07 8.67
N ALA A 89 -1.53 -6.94 9.26
CA ALA A 89 -0.80 -5.69 9.19
C ALA A 89 0.61 -5.78 9.79
N ALA A 90 0.78 -6.50 10.90
CA ALA A 90 2.08 -6.77 11.51
C ALA A 90 3.00 -7.57 10.56
N LYS A 91 2.48 -8.61 9.91
CA LYS A 91 3.23 -9.38 8.89
C LYS A 91 3.66 -8.49 7.71
N THR A 92 2.77 -7.63 7.23
CA THR A 92 3.09 -6.66 6.17
C THR A 92 4.20 -5.70 6.62
N ALA A 93 4.15 -5.21 7.86
CA ALA A 93 5.21 -4.36 8.42
C ALA A 93 6.57 -5.09 8.47
N ILE A 94 6.60 -6.38 8.82
CA ILE A 94 7.82 -7.21 8.76
C ILE A 94 8.37 -7.29 7.33
N GLN A 95 7.49 -7.51 6.34
CA GLN A 95 7.90 -7.53 4.92
C GLN A 95 8.46 -6.20 4.44
N MET A 96 8.03 -5.08 5.04
CA MET A 96 8.55 -3.74 4.77
C MET A 96 9.85 -3.42 5.54
N GLY A 97 10.29 -4.29 6.46
CA GLY A 97 11.42 -4.04 7.36
C GLY A 97 11.09 -3.12 8.55
N ASP A 98 9.82 -2.82 8.79
CA ASP A 98 9.33 -1.92 9.84
C ASP A 98 9.05 -2.68 11.14
N LYS A 99 10.12 -2.99 11.87
CA LYS A 99 10.05 -3.76 13.13
C LYS A 99 9.25 -3.04 14.21
N GLY A 100 9.38 -1.71 14.31
CA GLY A 100 8.66 -0.91 15.31
C GLY A 100 7.14 -1.01 15.13
N ALA A 101 6.66 -0.85 13.89
CA ALA A 101 5.24 -1.04 13.61
C ALA A 101 4.78 -2.49 13.78
N ALA A 102 5.60 -3.47 13.38
CA ALA A 102 5.27 -4.88 13.55
C ALA A 102 5.00 -5.23 15.02
N THR A 103 5.86 -4.79 15.93
CA THR A 103 5.72 -5.01 17.37
C THR A 103 4.43 -4.40 17.91
N VAL A 104 4.15 -3.12 17.60
CA VAL A 104 2.93 -2.45 18.07
C VAL A 104 1.68 -3.18 17.58
N LEU A 105 1.63 -3.51 16.29
CA LEU A 105 0.48 -4.18 15.68
C LEU A 105 0.29 -5.60 16.22
N GLN A 106 1.38 -6.33 16.47
CA GLN A 106 1.33 -7.67 17.03
C GLN A 106 0.88 -7.68 18.49
N THR A 107 1.41 -6.76 19.32
CA THR A 107 0.97 -6.60 20.71
C THR A 107 -0.52 -6.31 20.78
N ASN A 108 -1.00 -5.37 19.97
CA ASN A 108 -2.42 -5.00 19.95
C ASN A 108 -3.31 -6.14 19.44
N ALA A 109 -2.83 -6.94 18.49
CA ALA A 109 -3.54 -8.13 18.07
C ALA A 109 -3.66 -9.17 19.20
N THR A 110 -2.59 -9.36 19.99
CA THR A 110 -2.59 -10.28 21.15
C THR A 110 -3.57 -9.83 22.22
N ILE A 111 -3.60 -8.53 22.57
CA ILE A 111 -4.56 -7.96 23.53
C ILE A 111 -6.00 -8.29 23.13
N LEU A 112 -6.33 -8.09 21.85
CA LEU A 112 -7.67 -8.42 21.34
C LEU A 112 -7.96 -9.92 21.36
N GLN A 113 -6.94 -10.77 21.19
CA GLN A 113 -7.07 -12.24 21.24
C GLN A 113 -7.25 -12.77 22.66
N THR A 114 -6.66 -12.11 23.66
CA THR A 114 -6.85 -12.45 25.07
C THR A 114 -8.19 -11.96 25.62
N GLY A 115 -8.99 -11.27 24.80
CA GLY A 115 -10.33 -10.80 25.15
C GLY A 115 -10.34 -9.41 25.80
N GLU A 116 -9.20 -8.74 25.87
CA GLU A 116 -9.06 -7.38 26.37
C GLU A 116 -9.37 -6.36 25.28
N ASP A 117 -9.83 -5.17 25.68
CA ASP A 117 -10.04 -4.05 24.77
C ASP A 117 -8.79 -3.20 24.64
N LEU A 118 -8.52 -2.71 23.43
CA LEU A 118 -7.45 -1.74 23.20
C LEU A 118 -7.76 -0.42 23.92
N SER A 119 -6.80 0.06 24.70
CA SER A 119 -6.87 1.39 25.28
C SER A 119 -6.85 2.48 24.20
N GLU A 120 -7.26 3.70 24.54
CA GLU A 120 -7.16 4.84 23.62
C GLU A 120 -5.70 5.12 23.20
N ALA A 121 -4.74 4.85 24.08
CA ALA A 121 -3.32 4.94 23.75
C ALA A 121 -2.91 3.90 22.69
N ASP A 122 -3.39 2.66 22.80
CA ASP A 122 -3.08 1.59 21.85
C ASP A 122 -3.75 1.82 20.50
N ARG A 123 -4.99 2.31 20.49
CA ARG A 123 -5.70 2.76 19.29
C ARG A 123 -4.93 3.88 18.59
N LYS A 124 -4.48 4.89 19.35
CA LYS A 124 -3.68 5.98 18.81
C LYS A 124 -2.36 5.48 18.21
N LYS A 125 -1.63 4.60 18.92
CA LYS A 125 -0.40 3.98 18.39
C LYS A 125 -0.66 3.20 17.12
N THR A 126 -1.74 2.42 17.06
CA THR A 126 -2.17 1.68 15.86
C THR A 126 -2.36 2.60 14.65
N ARG A 127 -3.03 3.74 14.82
CA ARG A 127 -3.22 4.72 13.75
C ARG A 127 -1.92 5.36 13.30
N ILE A 128 -1.01 5.67 14.23
CA ILE A 128 0.30 6.24 13.89
C ILE A 128 1.07 5.24 13.03
N VAL A 129 1.24 4.01 13.53
CA VAL A 129 2.02 2.99 12.81
C VAL A 129 1.38 2.57 11.50
N SER A 130 0.08 2.77 11.29
CA SER A 130 -0.57 2.51 10.01
C SER A 130 -0.11 3.45 8.88
N LYS A 131 0.30 4.68 9.22
CA LYS A 131 0.63 5.75 8.27
C LYS A 131 2.12 6.05 8.21
N THR A 132 2.88 5.62 9.21
CA THR A 132 4.32 5.89 9.32
C THR A 132 5.15 4.61 9.28
N LEU A 133 6.40 4.76 8.85
CA LEU A 133 7.46 3.81 9.13
C LEU A 133 8.08 4.22 10.47
N LEU A 134 8.06 3.34 11.48
CA LEU A 134 8.80 3.59 12.72
C LEU A 134 10.20 3.00 12.56
N GLN A 135 11.19 3.88 12.41
CA GLN A 135 12.59 3.50 12.58
C GLN A 135 12.94 3.61 14.06
N GLU A 136 13.61 2.58 14.60
CA GLU A 136 14.20 2.61 15.94
C GLU A 136 15.30 3.67 16.03
#